data_AF-A0A925X1U4-F1
#
_entry.id   AF-A0A925X1U4-F1
#
_cell.length_a   1.000
_cell.length_b   1.000
_cell.length_c   1.000
_cell.angle_alpha   90.00
_cell.angle_beta   90.00
_cell.angle_gamma   90.00
#
_symmetry.space_group_name_H-M   'P 1'
#
loop_
_entity.id
_entity.type
_entity.pdbx_description
1 polymer ?
#
loop_
_entity_poly.entity_id
_entity_poly.type
_entity_poly.pdbx_seq_one_letter_code
_entity_poly.pdbx_strand_id
1 'polypeptide(L)'
;MADEPQVLRGIDWRSTFPFTLIFRSFRIAIHPSKLFLALAALFLIYAGGRVLDQVWKLRPQYRAVPGELRIFEETRDTANPIANYNQQRNDLRRMLGQRHDEMLKEAGHYPNGDTDDIEYYIKQNVRRDVAAIHDRFDKAPAEQKPEAKRRRDLDLRLTYDDGSARLRAANDFEGYGLFDTFFGYEVGQINSIVRAVRTGNWFGDAGVGGALVRFFMWGPLWAIGRHPIFFTIFGLYFLTIWSIFGGAISRIAAVHVAREEKISIRQALAFSMNKFLSFVSAPIIPLLIVLIVGLVVALGGLVGNIPGIGPILVGAFFFLALAAGFIMTLVLLGLVGGFNLMYPTIAVEGSDSFDAISRSFSYLYARPWRLAFYTLVAIIYGSLCYLFVRFFIYLLLWLSHEFVGLWFVYPAENAAPLFNVMWPDPYTHGRLIYDVDWLVLTPMQSLGARLIA
;
A
#
# COMPACT_ATOMS: atom_id res chain seq x y z
N MET A 1 -60.99 -12.71 26.93
CA MET A 1 -59.76 -13.50 27.16
C MET A 1 -58.73 -12.51 27.64
N ALA A 2 -58.37 -12.58 28.93
CA ALA A 2 -57.36 -11.73 29.51
C ALA A 2 -55.98 -12.20 29.00
N ASP A 3 -55.16 -11.26 28.54
CA ASP A 3 -53.77 -11.53 28.13
C ASP A 3 -53.01 -12.12 29.32
N GLU A 4 -52.74 -13.42 29.26
CA GLU A 4 -51.81 -14.05 30.20
C GLU A 4 -50.41 -13.44 29.96
N PRO A 5 -49.75 -12.90 30.99
CA PRO A 5 -48.42 -12.33 30.85
C PRO A 5 -47.44 -13.45 30.46
N GLN A 6 -47.03 -13.47 29.19
CA GLN A 6 -45.98 -14.36 28.71
C GLN A 6 -44.67 -14.04 29.43
N VAL A 7 -44.25 -14.91 30.33
CA VAL A 7 -42.96 -14.81 31.03
C VAL A 7 -41.84 -15.11 30.03
N LEU A 8 -41.13 -14.05 29.62
CA LEU A 8 -39.97 -14.12 28.74
C LEU A 8 -38.81 -14.83 29.47
N ARG A 9 -38.61 -16.14 29.20
CA ARG A 9 -37.57 -16.97 29.85
C ARG A 9 -36.13 -16.59 29.46
N GLY A 10 -35.96 -15.79 28.43
CA GLY A 10 -34.68 -15.27 27.96
C GLY A 10 -34.79 -14.70 26.55
N ILE A 11 -34.09 -13.60 26.27
CA ILE A 11 -34.01 -13.01 24.93
C ILE A 11 -32.79 -13.61 24.24
N ASP A 12 -33.01 -14.32 23.12
CA ASP A 12 -31.92 -14.63 22.21
C ASP A 12 -31.55 -13.35 21.44
N TRP A 13 -30.63 -12.59 22.01
CA TRP A 13 -30.13 -11.35 21.43
C TRP A 13 -29.52 -11.55 20.03
N ARG A 14 -29.12 -12.78 19.65
CA ARG A 14 -28.54 -13.05 18.32
C ARG A 14 -29.60 -13.13 17.24
N SER A 15 -30.73 -13.76 17.52
CA SER A 15 -31.87 -13.77 16.58
C SER A 15 -32.56 -12.41 16.52
N THR A 16 -32.61 -11.71 17.66
CA THR A 16 -33.24 -10.38 17.75
C THR A 16 -32.36 -9.28 17.13
N PHE A 17 -31.05 -9.33 17.35
CA PHE A 17 -30.07 -8.38 16.80
C PHE A 17 -28.91 -9.11 16.09
N PRO A 18 -29.12 -9.54 14.83
CA PRO A 18 -28.12 -10.31 14.09
C PRO A 18 -26.79 -9.58 13.84
N PHE A 19 -26.75 -8.25 13.96
CA PHE A 19 -25.51 -7.47 13.83
C PHE A 19 -24.48 -7.83 14.92
N THR A 20 -24.93 -8.37 16.06
CA THR A 20 -24.03 -8.78 17.15
C THR A 20 -23.10 -9.93 16.74
N LEU A 21 -23.44 -10.68 15.68
CA LEU A 21 -22.57 -11.69 15.08
C LEU A 21 -21.28 -11.11 14.50
N ILE A 22 -21.28 -9.83 14.10
CA ILE A 22 -20.10 -9.13 13.59
C ILE A 22 -19.01 -9.09 14.67
N PHE A 23 -19.36 -8.98 15.96
CA PHE A 23 -18.36 -8.93 17.03
C PHE A 23 -17.58 -10.24 17.20
N ARG A 24 -18.15 -11.38 16.78
CA ARG A 24 -17.43 -12.67 16.75
C ARG A 24 -16.31 -12.69 15.70
N SER A 25 -16.36 -11.84 14.68
CA SER A 25 -15.39 -11.84 13.56
C SER A 25 -13.94 -11.73 14.03
N PHE A 26 -13.64 -10.91 15.04
CA PHE A 26 -12.29 -10.75 15.58
C PHE A 26 -11.72 -12.06 16.15
N ARG A 27 -12.48 -12.73 17.01
CA ARG A 27 -12.11 -14.03 17.58
C ARG A 27 -11.91 -15.09 16.50
N ILE A 28 -12.76 -15.05 15.49
CA ILE A 28 -12.66 -15.94 14.33
C ILE A 28 -11.37 -15.63 13.57
N ALA A 29 -11.05 -14.36 13.32
CA ALA A 29 -9.89 -13.93 12.53
C ALA A 29 -8.53 -14.31 13.16
N ILE A 30 -8.42 -14.29 14.49
CA ILE A 30 -7.16 -14.59 15.22
C ILE A 30 -6.74 -16.07 15.13
N HIS A 31 -7.57 -16.95 14.56
CA HIS A 31 -7.19 -18.36 14.46
C HIS A 31 -5.89 -18.55 13.64
N PRO A 32 -4.89 -19.30 14.16
CA PRO A 32 -3.54 -19.37 13.58
C PRO A 32 -3.51 -19.73 12.08
N SER A 33 -4.38 -20.65 11.64
CA SER A 33 -4.46 -21.06 10.24
C SER A 33 -4.80 -19.91 9.27
N LYS A 34 -5.65 -18.97 9.69
CA LYS A 34 -6.01 -17.80 8.87
C LYS A 34 -4.94 -16.74 8.93
N LEU A 35 -4.33 -16.52 10.10
CA LEU A 35 -3.19 -15.61 10.24
C LEU A 35 -2.01 -16.06 9.38
N PHE A 36 -1.69 -17.36 9.39
CA PHE A 36 -0.62 -17.92 8.57
C PHE A 36 -0.90 -17.74 7.07
N LEU A 37 -2.12 -18.06 6.61
CA LEU A 37 -2.50 -17.86 5.21
C LEU A 37 -2.49 -16.39 4.80
N ALA A 38 -2.96 -15.49 5.66
CA ALA A 38 -2.94 -14.05 5.42
C ALA A 38 -1.50 -13.52 5.34
N LEU A 39 -0.63 -13.96 6.27
CA LEU A 39 0.79 -13.60 6.26
C LEU A 39 1.50 -14.13 5.02
N ALA A 40 1.25 -15.38 4.64
CA ALA A 40 1.81 -15.96 3.41
C ALA A 40 1.34 -15.20 2.16
N ALA A 41 0.06 -14.82 2.09
CA ALA A 41 -0.48 -14.02 1.00
C ALA A 41 0.19 -12.64 0.93
N LEU A 42 0.29 -11.93 2.06
CA LEU A 42 0.95 -10.62 2.13
C LEU A 42 2.44 -10.71 1.74
N PHE A 43 3.15 -11.73 2.24
CA PHE A 43 4.55 -11.97 1.89
C PHE A 43 4.71 -12.20 0.39
N LEU A 44 3.88 -13.06 -0.22
CA LEU A 44 3.92 -13.33 -1.66
C LEU A 44 3.62 -12.06 -2.47
N ILE A 45 2.57 -11.32 -2.12
CA ILE A 45 2.22 -10.06 -2.80
C ILE A 45 3.38 -9.07 -2.74
N TYR A 46 3.97 -8.87 -1.56
CA TYR A 46 5.11 -7.97 -1.38
C TYR A 46 6.35 -8.46 -2.15
N ALA A 47 6.70 -9.74 -2.01
CA ALA A 47 7.85 -10.33 -2.70
C ALA A 47 7.70 -10.23 -4.22
N GLY A 48 6.51 -10.52 -4.77
CA GLY A 48 6.24 -10.38 -6.20
C GLY A 48 6.39 -8.94 -6.69
N GLY A 49 5.88 -7.97 -5.93
CA GLY A 49 6.08 -6.54 -6.21
C GLY A 49 7.56 -6.14 -6.22
N ARG A 50 8.33 -6.58 -5.22
CA ARG A 50 9.77 -6.31 -5.13
C ARG A 50 10.57 -6.99 -6.24
N VAL A 51 10.22 -8.21 -6.64
CA VAL A 51 10.82 -8.89 -7.79
C VAL A 51 10.56 -8.11 -9.08
N LEU A 52 9.33 -7.65 -9.29
CA LEU A 52 9.00 -6.81 -10.46
C LEU A 52 9.80 -5.50 -10.47
N ASP A 53 9.98 -4.85 -9.32
CA ASP A 53 10.85 -3.66 -9.21
C ASP A 53 12.30 -3.97 -9.64
N GLN A 54 12.86 -5.13 -9.26
CA GLN A 54 14.20 -5.52 -9.70
C GLN A 54 14.27 -5.74 -11.21
N VAL A 55 13.25 -6.38 -11.80
CA VAL A 55 13.17 -6.56 -13.26
C VAL A 55 13.12 -5.20 -13.98
N TRP A 56 12.44 -4.21 -13.40
CA TRP A 56 12.35 -2.86 -13.96
C TRP A 56 13.61 -2.02 -13.82
N LYS A 57 14.60 -2.44 -13.01
CA LYS A 57 15.93 -1.81 -13.01
C LYS A 57 16.61 -1.86 -14.37
N LEU A 58 16.34 -2.90 -15.16
CA LEU A 58 16.84 -3.05 -16.53
C LEU A 58 16.27 -2.00 -17.50
N ARG A 59 15.27 -1.21 -17.08
CA ARG A 59 14.66 -0.14 -17.88
C ARG A 59 14.53 1.18 -17.10
N PRO A 60 15.65 1.90 -16.86
CA PRO A 60 15.67 3.10 -16.01
C PRO A 60 14.66 4.20 -16.42
N GLN A 61 14.40 4.35 -17.72
CA GLN A 61 13.46 5.32 -18.27
C GLN A 61 12.00 5.17 -17.79
N TYR A 62 11.62 3.96 -17.36
CA TYR A 62 10.27 3.66 -16.85
C TYR A 62 10.22 3.58 -15.32
N ARG A 63 11.32 3.84 -14.61
CA ARG A 63 11.33 3.92 -13.14
C ARG A 63 10.72 5.23 -12.67
N ALA A 64 10.25 5.22 -11.42
CA ALA A 64 9.63 6.39 -10.84
C ALA A 64 10.67 7.49 -10.56
N VAL A 65 10.30 8.75 -10.75
CA VAL A 65 11.12 9.89 -10.30
C VAL A 65 10.90 10.16 -8.80
N PRO A 66 11.87 10.76 -8.08
CA PRO A 66 11.66 11.15 -6.69
C PRO A 66 10.38 11.99 -6.55
N GLY A 67 9.44 11.53 -5.71
CA GLY A 67 8.18 12.23 -5.46
C GLY A 67 7.18 12.24 -6.63
N GLU A 68 7.25 11.29 -7.57
CA GLU A 68 6.38 11.29 -8.77
C GLU A 68 4.88 11.31 -8.48
N LEU A 69 4.40 10.62 -7.44
CA LEU A 69 2.97 10.69 -7.09
C LEU A 69 2.56 12.07 -6.60
N ARG A 70 3.46 12.82 -5.95
CA ARG A 70 3.19 14.20 -5.55
C ARG A 70 3.07 15.10 -6.77
N ILE A 71 3.95 14.93 -7.77
CA ILE A 71 3.84 15.61 -9.07
C ILE A 71 2.50 15.29 -9.72
N PHE A 72 2.07 14.03 -9.68
CA PHE A 72 0.77 13.61 -10.21
C PHE A 72 -0.40 14.28 -9.48
N GLU A 73 -0.36 14.37 -8.15
CA GLU A 73 -1.37 15.08 -7.36
C GLU A 73 -1.42 16.58 -7.67
N GLU A 74 -0.26 17.25 -7.70
CA GLU A 74 -0.16 18.70 -7.91
C GLU A 74 -0.61 19.11 -9.32
N THR A 75 -0.35 18.28 -10.32
CA THR A 75 -0.70 18.57 -11.72
C THR A 75 -2.13 18.21 -12.09
N ARG A 76 -2.86 17.47 -11.25
CA ARG A 76 -4.21 16.95 -11.57
C ARG A 76 -5.25 18.05 -11.79
N ASP A 77 -5.15 19.15 -11.04
CA ASP A 77 -6.15 20.23 -11.03
C ASP A 77 -5.80 21.35 -12.02
N THR A 78 -4.78 21.14 -12.85
CA THR A 78 -4.32 22.11 -13.84
C THR A 78 -5.10 22.03 -15.15
N ALA A 79 -5.04 23.08 -15.99
CA ALA A 79 -5.76 23.15 -17.27
C ALA A 79 -5.40 22.01 -18.25
N ASN A 80 -4.17 21.46 -18.18
CA ASN A 80 -3.75 20.31 -18.97
C ASN A 80 -2.93 19.34 -18.10
N PRO A 81 -3.60 18.43 -17.34
CA PRO A 81 -2.94 17.58 -16.36
C PRO A 81 -1.89 16.65 -16.96
N ILE A 82 -2.12 16.15 -18.18
CA ILE A 82 -1.20 15.23 -18.85
C ILE A 82 0.07 15.96 -19.28
N ALA A 83 -0.07 17.11 -19.94
CA ALA A 83 1.08 17.89 -20.40
C ALA A 83 1.91 18.40 -19.22
N ASN A 84 1.26 18.95 -18.19
CA ASN A 84 1.95 19.49 -17.01
C ASN A 84 2.68 18.41 -16.21
N TYR A 85 2.07 17.23 -16.03
CA TYR A 85 2.75 16.08 -15.43
C TYR A 85 4.00 15.68 -16.22
N ASN A 86 3.85 15.51 -17.54
CA ASN A 86 4.96 15.09 -18.39
C ASN A 86 6.08 16.14 -18.39
N GLN A 87 5.73 17.43 -18.40
CA GLN A 87 6.69 18.52 -18.32
C GLN A 87 7.46 18.48 -16.99
N GLN A 88 6.77 18.51 -15.85
CA GLN A 88 7.43 18.48 -14.53
C GLN A 88 8.29 17.23 -14.33
N ARG A 89 7.81 16.06 -14.76
CA ARG A 89 8.57 14.80 -14.72
C ARG A 89 9.82 14.86 -15.59
N ASN A 90 9.71 15.39 -16.81
CA ASN A 90 10.84 15.49 -17.74
C ASN A 90 11.86 16.53 -17.29
N ASP A 91 11.41 17.66 -16.76
CA ASP A 91 12.28 18.69 -16.20
C ASP A 91 13.03 18.15 -14.97
N LEU A 92 12.36 17.40 -14.10
CA LEU A 92 13.02 16.70 -12.99
C LEU A 92 14.04 15.68 -13.48
N ARG A 93 13.71 14.86 -14.50
CA ARG A 93 14.68 13.93 -15.11
C ARG A 93 15.89 14.64 -15.69
N ARG A 94 15.72 15.80 -16.34
CA ARG A 94 16.82 16.60 -16.87
C ARG A 94 17.71 17.16 -15.75
N MET A 95 17.11 17.72 -14.70
CA MET A 95 17.85 18.21 -13.53
C MET A 95 18.64 17.11 -12.84
N LEU A 96 18.03 15.92 -12.68
CA LEU A 96 18.72 14.75 -12.12
C LEU A 96 19.87 14.29 -13.01
N GLY A 97 19.71 14.30 -14.34
CA GLY A 97 20.78 14.01 -15.28
C GLY A 97 21.94 15.01 -15.19
N GLN A 98 21.65 16.30 -15.16
CA GLN A 98 22.67 17.34 -14.99
C GLN A 98 23.44 17.19 -13.68
N ARG A 99 22.74 16.93 -12.58
CA ARG A 99 23.35 16.71 -11.27
C ARG A 99 24.21 15.44 -11.25
N HIS A 100 23.74 14.38 -11.91
CA HIS A 100 24.50 13.14 -12.04
C HIS A 100 25.78 13.36 -12.87
N ASP A 101 25.69 14.11 -13.97
CA ASP A 101 26.85 14.49 -14.78
C ASP A 101 27.87 15.33 -14.00
N GLU A 102 27.41 16.25 -13.16
CA GLU A 102 28.25 17.03 -12.24
C GLU A 102 28.96 16.12 -11.23
N MET A 103 28.24 15.19 -10.61
CA MET A 103 28.84 14.21 -9.68
C MET A 103 29.85 13.30 -10.38
N LEU A 104 29.61 12.88 -11.63
CA LEU A 104 30.57 12.12 -12.43
C LEU A 104 31.84 12.93 -12.75
N LYS A 105 31.71 14.24 -12.98
CA LYS A 105 32.87 15.13 -13.18
C LYS A 105 33.68 15.28 -11.90
N GLU A 106 33.01 15.44 -10.75
CA GLU A 106 33.66 15.47 -9.43
C GLU A 106 34.41 14.17 -9.13
N ALA A 107 33.81 13.03 -9.49
CA ALA A 107 34.43 11.72 -9.36
C ALA A 107 35.56 11.48 -10.36
N GLY A 108 35.59 12.20 -11.49
CA GLY A 108 36.57 12.02 -12.57
C GLY A 108 36.23 10.90 -13.56
N HIS A 109 34.98 10.43 -13.56
CA HIS A 109 34.50 9.33 -14.43
C HIS A 109 33.58 9.80 -15.58
N TYR A 110 33.32 11.11 -15.69
CA TYR A 110 32.53 11.65 -16.81
C TYR A 110 33.25 11.49 -18.17
N PRO A 111 32.56 11.12 -19.27
CA PRO A 111 31.12 10.88 -19.40
C PRO A 111 30.68 9.41 -19.27
N ASN A 112 31.60 8.48 -19.04
CA ASN A 112 31.35 7.03 -19.20
C ASN A 112 31.07 6.28 -17.89
N GLY A 113 31.23 6.94 -16.74
CA GLY A 113 30.99 6.32 -15.44
C GLY A 113 29.50 6.13 -15.13
N ASP A 114 29.24 5.37 -14.06
CA ASP A 114 27.90 5.06 -13.58
C ASP A 114 27.67 5.49 -12.12
N THR A 115 26.51 5.16 -11.57
CA THR A 115 26.18 5.45 -10.17
C THR A 115 27.13 4.77 -9.18
N ASP A 116 27.65 3.58 -9.52
CA ASP A 116 28.54 2.81 -8.66
C ASP A 116 29.90 3.53 -8.53
N ASP A 117 30.40 4.14 -9.60
CA ASP A 117 31.60 4.99 -9.58
C ASP A 117 31.44 6.20 -8.62
N ILE A 118 30.27 6.86 -8.66
CA ILE A 118 29.95 7.99 -7.76
C ILE A 118 29.87 7.49 -6.31
N GLU A 119 29.20 6.37 -6.07
CA GLU A 119 29.08 5.76 -4.74
C GLU A 119 30.46 5.42 -4.15
N TYR A 120 31.34 4.85 -4.98
CA TYR A 120 32.72 4.55 -4.60
C TYR A 120 33.49 5.84 -4.23
N TYR A 121 33.41 6.87 -5.07
CA TYR A 121 34.06 8.17 -4.82
C TYR A 121 33.59 8.82 -3.52
N ILE A 122 32.28 8.84 -3.25
CA ILE A 122 31.71 9.40 -2.03
C ILE A 122 32.21 8.62 -0.80
N LYS A 123 32.16 7.29 -0.84
CA LYS A 123 32.66 6.45 0.27
C LYS A 123 34.14 6.67 0.54
N GLN A 124 34.94 6.88 -0.50
CA GLN A 124 36.36 7.16 -0.36
C GLN A 124 36.61 8.52 0.31
N ASN A 125 35.89 9.56 -0.09
CA ASN A 125 35.98 10.90 0.52
C ASN A 125 35.56 10.88 1.99
N VAL A 126 34.43 10.23 2.31
CA VAL A 126 33.97 10.07 3.70
C VAL A 126 35.04 9.38 4.54
N ARG A 127 35.62 8.28 4.06
CA ARG A 127 36.72 7.59 4.77
C ARG A 127 37.93 8.49 5.01
N ARG A 128 38.32 9.30 4.02
CA ARG A 128 39.45 10.23 4.13
C ARG A 128 39.17 11.31 5.18
N ASP A 129 37.98 11.90 5.15
CA ASP A 129 37.60 12.99 6.03
C ASP A 129 37.42 12.49 7.47
N VAL A 130 36.85 11.30 7.66
CA VAL A 130 36.79 10.57 8.95
C VAL A 130 38.19 10.31 9.50
N ALA A 131 39.14 9.85 8.67
CA ALA A 131 40.52 9.66 9.11
C ALA A 131 41.18 10.96 9.58
N ALA A 132 40.91 12.08 8.89
CA ALA A 132 41.39 13.40 9.31
C ALA A 132 40.75 13.88 10.62
N ILE A 133 39.47 13.59 10.85
CA ILE A 133 38.77 13.88 12.11
C ILE A 133 39.41 13.11 13.28
N HIS A 134 39.71 11.82 13.08
CA HIS A 134 40.40 11.00 14.08
C HIS A 134 41.81 11.52 14.38
N ASP A 135 42.59 11.85 13.36
CA ASP A 135 43.94 12.41 13.53
C ASP A 135 43.94 13.73 14.31
N ARG A 136 42.96 14.63 14.06
CA ARG A 136 42.79 15.87 14.83
C ARG A 136 42.48 15.60 16.31
N PHE A 137 41.67 14.58 16.59
CA PHE A 137 41.34 14.18 17.96
C PHE A 137 42.55 13.57 18.69
N ASP A 138 43.30 12.69 18.02
CA ASP A 138 44.46 12.01 18.62
C ASP A 138 45.59 12.99 18.95
N LYS A 139 45.74 14.06 18.15
CA LYS A 139 46.71 15.14 18.38
C LYS A 139 46.26 16.17 19.43
N ALA A 140 45.04 16.09 19.95
CA ALA A 140 44.53 17.06 20.91
C ALA A 140 45.21 16.94 22.29
N PRO A 141 45.55 18.06 22.96
CA PRO A 141 46.11 18.04 24.31
C PRO A 141 45.21 17.31 25.32
N ALA A 142 45.81 16.62 26.30
CA ALA A 142 45.08 15.81 27.29
C ALA A 142 44.00 16.61 28.04
N GLU A 143 44.27 17.88 28.35
CA GLU A 143 43.34 18.80 29.04
C GLU A 143 42.09 19.13 28.21
N GLN A 144 42.22 19.16 26.88
CA GLN A 144 41.14 19.50 25.95
C GLN A 144 40.42 18.26 25.38
N LYS A 145 40.87 17.04 25.73
CA LYS A 145 40.29 15.79 25.21
C LYS A 145 38.77 15.65 25.41
N PRO A 146 38.15 16.08 26.52
CA PRO A 146 36.70 16.01 26.69
C PRO A 146 35.95 16.87 25.66
N GLU A 147 36.44 18.07 25.37
CA GLU A 147 35.84 18.96 24.37
C GLU A 147 36.16 18.50 22.95
N ALA A 148 37.40 18.09 22.70
CA ALA A 148 37.82 17.51 21.42
C ALA A 148 37.00 16.26 21.06
N LYS A 149 36.60 15.44 22.05
CA LYS A 149 35.72 14.30 21.85
C LYS A 149 34.34 14.74 21.35
N ARG A 150 33.74 15.76 21.99
CA ARG A 150 32.42 16.28 21.56
C ARG A 150 32.48 16.86 20.15
N ARG A 151 33.55 17.60 19.82
CA ARG A 151 33.76 18.15 18.47
C ARG A 151 33.94 17.04 17.44
N ARG A 152 34.77 16.03 17.74
CA ARG A 152 34.95 14.85 16.89
C ARG A 152 33.61 14.15 16.61
N ASP A 153 32.82 13.88 17.66
CA ASP A 153 31.54 13.19 17.51
C ASP A 153 30.54 14.01 16.67
N LEU A 154 30.55 15.35 16.79
CA LEU A 154 29.76 16.23 15.94
C LEU A 154 30.26 16.23 14.49
N ASP A 155 31.57 16.38 14.27
CA ASP A 155 32.18 16.37 12.94
C ASP A 155 31.90 15.05 12.21
N LEU A 156 32.01 13.91 12.91
CA LEU A 156 31.67 12.60 12.35
C LEU A 156 30.21 12.55 11.88
N ARG A 157 29.26 13.01 12.71
CA ARG A 157 27.83 13.06 12.30
C ARG A 157 27.63 13.88 11.04
N LEU A 158 28.20 15.09 11.00
CA LEU A 158 28.06 15.96 9.83
C LEU A 158 28.68 15.36 8.57
N THR A 159 29.83 14.71 8.68
CA THR A 159 30.49 14.04 7.53
C THR A 159 29.68 12.86 7.01
N TYR A 160 29.15 12.01 7.89
CA TYR A 160 28.28 10.91 7.48
C TYR A 160 26.94 11.42 6.91
N ASP A 161 26.32 12.42 7.54
CA ASP A 161 25.05 13.00 7.07
C ASP A 161 25.20 13.61 5.66
N ASP A 162 26.30 14.32 5.38
CA ASP A 162 26.62 14.84 4.04
C ASP A 162 26.85 13.69 3.04
N GLY A 163 27.66 12.70 3.42
CA GLY A 163 27.92 11.51 2.60
C GLY A 163 26.64 10.78 2.21
N SER A 164 25.76 10.54 3.18
CA SER A 164 24.46 9.88 2.97
C SER A 164 23.49 10.72 2.16
N ALA A 165 23.52 12.05 2.29
CA ALA A 165 22.75 12.95 1.43
C ALA A 165 23.24 12.90 -0.04
N ARG A 166 24.56 12.87 -0.25
CA ARG A 166 25.15 12.72 -1.60
C ARG A 166 24.84 11.36 -2.22
N LEU A 167 24.92 10.27 -1.44
CA LEU A 167 24.53 8.93 -1.93
C LEU A 167 23.06 8.86 -2.32
N ARG A 168 22.16 9.45 -1.52
CA ARG A 168 20.74 9.55 -1.89
C ARG A 168 20.53 10.33 -3.18
N ALA A 169 21.23 11.47 -3.32
CA ALA A 169 21.17 12.27 -4.54
C ALA A 169 21.73 11.55 -5.78
N ALA A 170 22.74 10.69 -5.63
CA ALA A 170 23.24 9.84 -6.70
C ALA A 170 22.19 8.78 -7.10
N ASN A 171 21.58 8.12 -6.11
CA ASN A 171 20.53 7.11 -6.33
C ASN A 171 19.24 7.68 -6.92
N ASP A 172 18.92 8.96 -6.68
CA ASP A 172 17.75 9.63 -7.26
C ASP A 172 17.74 9.60 -8.80
N PHE A 173 18.92 9.58 -9.43
CA PHE A 173 19.05 9.49 -10.89
C PHE A 173 18.54 8.16 -11.45
N GLU A 174 18.87 7.04 -10.79
CA GLU A 174 18.37 5.72 -11.19
C GLU A 174 16.85 5.61 -11.09
N GLY A 175 16.25 6.41 -10.21
CA GLY A 175 14.82 6.42 -9.91
C GLY A 175 14.41 5.31 -8.96
N TYR A 176 13.13 5.27 -8.62
CA TYR A 176 12.57 4.38 -7.60
C TYR A 176 11.79 3.22 -8.21
N GLY A 177 11.66 2.14 -7.44
CA GLY A 177 10.80 1.01 -7.80
C GLY A 177 9.34 1.45 -7.89
N LEU A 178 8.60 0.99 -8.90
CA LEU A 178 7.21 1.37 -9.11
C LEU A 178 6.31 0.80 -8.01
N PHE A 179 6.52 -0.45 -7.64
CA PHE A 179 5.80 -1.08 -6.53
C PHE A 179 6.18 -0.43 -5.20
N ASP A 180 7.46 -0.22 -4.93
CA ASP A 180 7.90 0.43 -3.69
C ASP A 180 7.32 1.85 -3.51
N THR A 181 7.33 2.64 -4.59
CA THR A 181 6.75 4.00 -4.58
C THR A 181 5.24 3.95 -4.32
N PHE A 182 4.53 3.05 -5.00
CA PHE A 182 3.09 2.87 -4.80
C PHE A 182 2.75 2.38 -3.40
N PHE A 183 3.42 1.32 -2.94
CA PHE A 183 3.21 0.72 -1.64
C PHE A 183 3.50 1.72 -0.51
N GLY A 184 4.61 2.46 -0.59
CA GLY A 184 4.96 3.50 0.37
C GLY A 184 3.91 4.62 0.41
N TYR A 185 3.36 5.01 -0.74
CA TYR A 185 2.26 5.97 -0.82
C TYR A 185 0.97 5.45 -0.16
N GLU A 186 0.54 4.23 -0.48
CA GLU A 186 -0.69 3.64 0.07
C GLU A 186 -0.60 3.45 1.60
N VAL A 187 0.55 2.97 2.10
CA VAL A 187 0.83 2.89 3.53
C VAL A 187 0.82 4.28 4.17
N GLY A 188 1.35 5.29 3.46
CA GLY A 188 1.26 6.69 3.83
C GLY A 188 -0.18 7.17 4.02
N GLN A 189 -1.08 6.85 3.07
CA GLN A 189 -2.50 7.22 3.16
C GLN A 189 -3.22 6.54 4.32
N ILE A 190 -2.95 5.26 4.59
CA ILE A 190 -3.50 4.55 5.76
C ILE A 190 -3.08 5.26 7.06
N ASN A 191 -1.82 5.66 7.16
CA ASN A 191 -1.33 6.41 8.33
C ASN A 191 -1.96 7.79 8.45
N SER A 192 -2.19 8.48 7.33
CA SER A 192 -2.93 9.75 7.27
C SER A 192 -4.37 9.58 7.75
N ILE A 193 -5.09 8.54 7.31
CA ILE A 193 -6.45 8.23 7.77
C ILE A 193 -6.48 8.04 9.29
N VAL A 194 -5.57 7.22 9.82
CA VAL A 194 -5.50 6.96 11.28
C VAL A 194 -5.18 8.24 12.07
N ARG A 195 -4.31 9.10 11.54
CA ARG A 195 -4.00 10.40 12.14
C ARG A 195 -5.21 11.34 12.10
N ALA A 196 -5.89 11.40 10.96
CA ALA A 196 -7.07 12.23 10.75
C ALA A 196 -8.24 11.83 11.66
N VAL A 197 -8.50 10.53 11.80
CA VAL A 197 -9.51 10.00 12.75
C VAL A 197 -9.16 10.39 14.20
N ARG A 198 -7.91 10.21 14.63
CA ARG A 198 -7.49 10.55 16.00
C ARG A 198 -7.53 12.04 16.31
N THR A 199 -7.34 12.89 15.30
CA THR A 199 -7.37 14.35 15.43
C THR A 199 -8.74 14.95 15.17
N GLY A 200 -9.76 14.13 14.88
CA GLY A 200 -11.11 14.59 14.56
C GLY A 200 -11.24 15.28 13.19
N ASN A 201 -10.25 15.15 12.32
CA ASN A 201 -10.23 15.77 11.00
C ASN A 201 -10.91 14.89 9.93
N TRP A 202 -12.23 15.01 9.79
CA TRP A 202 -13.02 14.18 8.87
C TRP A 202 -13.08 14.70 7.43
N PHE A 203 -13.03 16.02 7.25
CA PHE A 203 -13.29 16.70 5.98
C PHE A 203 -12.05 17.43 5.44
N GLY A 204 -12.08 17.79 4.16
CA GLY A 204 -10.99 18.48 3.48
C GLY A 204 -9.91 17.55 2.92
N ASP A 205 -8.97 18.14 2.18
CA ASP A 205 -7.94 17.41 1.42
C ASP A 205 -6.95 16.66 2.33
N ALA A 206 -6.71 17.18 3.53
CA ALA A 206 -5.90 16.54 4.58
C ALA A 206 -6.73 15.71 5.58
N GLY A 207 -8.05 15.66 5.43
CA GLY A 207 -8.96 14.89 6.28
C GLY A 207 -9.13 13.43 5.84
N VAL A 208 -9.93 12.67 6.58
CA VAL A 208 -10.24 11.26 6.26
C VAL A 208 -10.77 11.11 4.82
N GLY A 209 -11.68 11.98 4.40
CA GLY A 209 -12.23 11.95 3.04
C GLY A 209 -11.16 12.13 1.95
N GLY A 210 -10.27 13.12 2.11
CA GLY A 210 -9.17 13.36 1.18
C GLY A 210 -8.20 12.18 1.10
N ALA A 211 -7.84 11.59 2.23
CA ALA A 211 -6.95 10.42 2.27
C ALA A 211 -7.59 9.16 1.67
N LEU A 212 -8.91 8.95 1.86
CA LEU A 212 -9.64 7.86 1.21
C LEU A 212 -9.68 8.03 -0.32
N VAL A 213 -9.90 9.25 -0.79
CA VAL A 213 -9.88 9.58 -2.22
C VAL A 213 -8.47 9.33 -2.81
N ARG A 214 -7.40 9.69 -2.10
CA ARG A 214 -6.02 9.40 -2.48
C ARG A 214 -5.73 7.90 -2.57
N PHE A 215 -6.16 7.14 -1.57
CA PHE A 215 -5.98 5.69 -1.49
C PHE A 215 -6.76 4.94 -2.60
N PHE A 216 -8.05 5.25 -2.79
CA PHE A 216 -8.89 4.49 -3.72
C PHE A 216 -8.86 5.00 -5.16
N MET A 217 -8.54 6.28 -5.39
CA MET A 217 -8.57 6.87 -6.74
C MET A 217 -7.18 7.28 -7.21
N TRP A 218 -6.46 8.15 -6.48
CA TRP A 218 -5.26 8.79 -7.04
C TRP A 218 -4.06 7.86 -7.17
N GLY A 219 -3.76 7.05 -6.15
CA GLY A 219 -2.72 6.03 -6.24
C GLY A 219 -2.95 5.07 -7.42
N PRO A 220 -4.13 4.43 -7.52
CA PRO A 220 -4.47 3.56 -8.64
C PRO A 220 -4.50 4.24 -10.01
N LEU A 221 -4.97 5.48 -10.11
CA LEU A 221 -4.98 6.24 -11.37
C LEU A 221 -3.56 6.58 -11.85
N TRP A 222 -2.65 6.93 -10.95
CA TRP A 222 -1.24 7.09 -11.28
C TRP A 222 -0.65 5.77 -11.78
N ALA A 223 -0.88 4.69 -11.03
CA ALA A 223 -0.36 3.36 -11.32
C ALA A 223 -0.79 2.85 -12.71
N ILE A 224 -2.09 2.87 -13.00
CA ILE A 224 -2.65 2.36 -14.26
C ILE A 224 -2.42 3.35 -15.40
N GLY A 225 -2.56 4.65 -15.16
CA GLY A 225 -2.47 5.67 -16.20
C GLY A 225 -1.05 5.94 -16.68
N ARG A 226 -0.06 5.90 -15.79
CA ARG A 226 1.34 6.26 -16.10
C ARG A 226 2.25 5.06 -16.26
N HIS A 227 1.97 3.98 -15.56
CA HIS A 227 2.77 2.75 -15.57
C HIS A 227 1.95 1.48 -15.89
N PRO A 228 1.15 1.49 -16.99
CA PRO A 228 0.13 0.47 -17.25
C PRO A 228 0.69 -0.95 -17.34
N ILE A 229 1.84 -1.15 -17.98
CA ILE A 229 2.42 -2.48 -18.19
C ILE A 229 2.80 -3.12 -16.85
N PHE A 230 3.51 -2.36 -16.00
CA PHE A 230 3.93 -2.83 -14.68
C PHE A 230 2.73 -3.23 -13.83
N PHE A 231 1.74 -2.34 -13.71
CA PHE A 231 0.58 -2.55 -12.86
C PHE A 231 -0.42 -3.55 -13.41
N THR A 232 -0.43 -3.79 -14.73
CA THR A 232 -1.20 -4.90 -15.31
C THR A 232 -0.61 -6.25 -14.88
N ILE A 233 0.71 -6.42 -15.01
CA ILE A 233 1.39 -7.65 -14.60
C ILE A 233 1.26 -7.86 -13.08
N PHE A 234 1.52 -6.82 -12.30
CA PHE A 234 1.34 -6.86 -10.85
C PHE A 234 -0.12 -7.11 -10.46
N GLY A 235 -1.09 -6.50 -11.14
CA GLY A 235 -2.52 -6.69 -10.88
C GLY A 235 -2.97 -8.13 -11.14
N LEU A 236 -2.53 -8.76 -12.23
CA LEU A 236 -2.80 -10.17 -12.50
C LEU A 236 -2.19 -11.09 -11.43
N TYR A 237 -0.96 -10.80 -11.02
CA TYR A 237 -0.30 -11.51 -9.93
C TYR A 237 -1.05 -11.35 -8.60
N PHE A 238 -1.39 -10.11 -8.23
CA PHE A 238 -2.15 -9.78 -7.04
C PHE A 238 -3.50 -10.51 -7.02
N LEU A 239 -4.27 -10.44 -8.10
CA LEU A 239 -5.57 -11.11 -8.21
C LEU A 239 -5.45 -12.63 -8.07
N THR A 240 -4.37 -13.21 -8.60
CA THR A 240 -4.10 -14.64 -8.47
C THR A 240 -3.90 -15.04 -7.01
N ILE A 241 -2.98 -14.35 -6.31
CA ILE A 241 -2.72 -14.61 -4.89
C ILE A 241 -3.96 -14.31 -4.04
N TRP A 242 -4.63 -13.19 -4.28
CA TRP A 242 -5.82 -12.78 -3.55
C TRP A 242 -6.97 -13.78 -3.70
N SER A 243 -7.17 -14.32 -4.91
CA SER A 243 -8.22 -15.31 -5.16
C SER A 243 -7.94 -16.66 -4.47
N ILE A 244 -6.69 -17.11 -4.44
CA ILE A 244 -6.30 -18.38 -3.82
C ILE A 244 -6.36 -18.29 -2.29
N PHE A 245 -5.71 -17.27 -1.71
CA PHE A 245 -5.61 -17.16 -0.25
C PHE A 245 -6.87 -16.54 0.36
N GLY A 246 -7.46 -15.52 -0.29
CA GLY A 246 -8.71 -14.90 0.13
C GLY A 246 -9.89 -15.88 0.07
N GLY A 247 -9.97 -16.71 -0.97
CA GLY A 247 -10.95 -17.79 -1.06
C GLY A 247 -10.76 -18.86 0.02
N ALA A 248 -9.52 -19.28 0.28
CA ALA A 248 -9.21 -20.23 1.34
C ALA A 248 -9.57 -19.69 2.75
N ILE A 249 -9.22 -18.44 3.05
CA ILE A 249 -9.57 -17.78 4.31
C ILE A 249 -11.10 -17.66 4.46
N SER A 250 -11.78 -17.26 3.39
CA SER A 250 -13.25 -17.17 3.35
C SER A 250 -13.90 -18.52 3.60
N ARG A 251 -13.35 -19.61 3.04
CA ARG A 251 -13.86 -20.98 3.26
C ARG A 251 -13.64 -21.45 4.71
N ILE A 252 -12.48 -21.19 5.30
CA ILE A 252 -12.21 -21.49 6.71
C ILE A 252 -13.17 -20.72 7.62
N ALA A 253 -13.39 -19.44 7.33
CA ALA A 253 -14.33 -18.61 8.09
C ALA A 253 -15.77 -19.11 7.96
N ALA A 254 -16.20 -19.46 6.74
CA ALA A 254 -17.54 -19.98 6.46
C ALA A 254 -17.84 -21.26 7.25
N VAL A 255 -16.96 -22.26 7.19
CA VAL A 255 -17.16 -23.53 7.91
C VAL A 255 -17.14 -23.32 9.43
N HIS A 256 -16.25 -22.45 9.91
CA HIS A 256 -16.16 -22.16 11.33
C HIS A 256 -17.40 -21.44 11.87
N VAL A 257 -18.00 -20.53 11.09
CA VAL A 257 -19.24 -19.84 11.47
C VAL A 257 -20.46 -20.78 11.39
N ALA A 258 -20.53 -21.61 10.35
CA ALA A 258 -21.72 -22.41 10.07
C ALA A 258 -21.77 -23.73 10.86
N ARG A 259 -20.64 -24.39 11.08
CA ARG A 259 -20.56 -25.72 11.70
C ARG A 259 -19.76 -25.76 12.99
N GLU A 260 -19.10 -24.65 13.37
CA GLU A 260 -18.10 -24.60 14.45
C GLU A 260 -16.96 -25.64 14.29
N GLU A 261 -16.78 -26.17 13.08
CA GLU A 261 -15.75 -27.13 12.71
C GLU A 261 -14.46 -26.43 12.26
N LYS A 262 -13.34 -27.15 12.36
CA LYS A 262 -12.04 -26.72 11.83
C LYS A 262 -11.72 -27.50 10.58
N ILE A 263 -11.52 -26.80 9.46
CA ILE A 263 -10.98 -27.41 8.24
C ILE A 263 -9.47 -27.21 8.19
N SER A 264 -8.78 -28.17 7.59
CA SER A 264 -7.33 -28.06 7.36
C SER A 264 -7.00 -26.99 6.31
N ILE A 265 -5.81 -26.39 6.41
CA ILE A 265 -5.30 -25.42 5.43
C ILE A 265 -5.26 -26.03 4.02
N ARG A 266 -4.83 -27.29 3.91
CA ARG A 266 -4.75 -28.01 2.64
C ARG A 266 -6.13 -28.15 1.98
N GLN A 267 -7.16 -28.51 2.74
CA GLN A 267 -8.52 -28.61 2.21
C GLN A 267 -9.06 -27.24 1.77
N ALA A 268 -8.78 -26.19 2.53
CA ALA A 268 -9.20 -24.83 2.18
C ALA A 268 -8.51 -24.33 0.89
N LEU A 269 -7.20 -24.57 0.74
CA LEU A 269 -6.45 -24.23 -0.47
C LEU A 269 -6.89 -25.07 -1.66
N ALA A 270 -7.11 -26.38 -1.50
CA ALA A 270 -7.62 -27.24 -2.56
C ALA A 270 -8.99 -26.76 -3.07
N PHE A 271 -9.88 -26.38 -2.16
CA PHE A 271 -11.16 -25.76 -2.52
C PHE A 271 -10.96 -24.46 -3.32
N SER A 272 -10.10 -23.57 -2.84
CA SER A 272 -9.85 -22.28 -3.50
C SER A 272 -9.20 -22.43 -4.88
N MET A 273 -8.31 -23.41 -5.04
CA MET A 273 -7.70 -23.74 -6.33
C MET A 273 -8.73 -24.30 -7.32
N ASN A 274 -9.61 -25.20 -6.86
CA ASN A 274 -10.67 -25.75 -7.71
C ASN A 274 -11.69 -24.69 -8.15
N LYS A 275 -11.90 -23.64 -7.34
CA LYS A 275 -12.79 -22.51 -7.63
C LYS A 275 -12.03 -21.23 -8.00
N PHE A 276 -10.78 -21.35 -8.41
CA PHE A 276 -9.91 -20.20 -8.71
C PHE A 276 -10.53 -19.24 -9.73
N LEU A 277 -11.04 -19.78 -10.84
CA LEU A 277 -11.69 -18.97 -11.89
C LEU A 277 -12.93 -18.24 -11.37
N SER A 278 -13.70 -18.84 -10.47
CA SER A 278 -14.87 -18.20 -9.86
C SER A 278 -14.45 -17.01 -8.98
N PHE A 279 -13.40 -17.15 -8.17
CA PHE A 279 -12.89 -16.07 -7.31
C PHE A 279 -12.25 -14.91 -8.10
N VAL A 280 -11.50 -15.23 -9.17
CA VAL A 280 -10.89 -14.22 -10.04
C VAL A 280 -11.94 -13.47 -10.84
N SER A 281 -12.89 -14.20 -11.44
CA SER A 281 -13.85 -13.60 -12.37
C SER A 281 -14.99 -12.84 -11.69
N ALA A 282 -15.33 -13.16 -10.43
CA ALA A 282 -16.42 -12.51 -9.70
C ALA A 282 -16.37 -10.96 -9.70
N PRO A 283 -15.24 -10.31 -9.38
CA PRO A 283 -15.14 -8.85 -9.48
C PRO A 283 -14.88 -8.34 -10.90
N ILE A 284 -14.29 -9.15 -11.79
CA ILE A 284 -13.91 -8.74 -13.14
C ILE A 284 -15.13 -8.71 -14.07
N ILE A 285 -16.05 -9.68 -13.97
CA ILE A 285 -17.21 -9.79 -14.85
C ILE A 285 -18.09 -8.53 -14.82
N PRO A 286 -18.48 -7.96 -13.65
CA PRO A 286 -19.24 -6.72 -13.61
C PRO A 286 -18.52 -5.55 -14.26
N LEU A 287 -17.20 -5.42 -14.05
CA LEU A 287 -16.38 -4.38 -14.68
C LEU A 287 -16.31 -4.56 -16.19
N LEU A 288 -16.20 -5.80 -16.67
CA LEU A 288 -16.20 -6.12 -18.09
C LEU A 288 -17.55 -5.81 -18.75
N ILE A 289 -18.67 -6.09 -18.06
CA ILE A 289 -20.01 -5.73 -18.54
C ILE A 289 -20.11 -4.20 -18.70
N VAL A 290 -19.68 -3.44 -17.70
CA VAL A 290 -19.67 -1.96 -17.76
C VAL A 290 -18.78 -1.48 -18.91
N LEU A 291 -17.59 -2.07 -19.09
CA LEU A 291 -16.68 -1.72 -20.17
C LEU A 291 -17.29 -2.00 -21.56
N ILE A 292 -17.87 -3.18 -21.76
CA ILE A 292 -18.47 -3.57 -23.07
C ILE A 292 -19.67 -2.69 -23.38
N VAL A 293 -20.59 -2.51 -22.43
CA VAL A 293 -21.78 -1.66 -22.62
C VAL A 293 -21.36 -0.21 -22.86
N GLY A 294 -20.39 0.29 -22.07
CA GLY A 294 -19.83 1.63 -22.24
C GLY A 294 -19.18 1.84 -23.61
N LEU A 295 -18.44 0.84 -24.11
CA LEU A 295 -17.84 0.88 -25.44
C LEU A 295 -18.91 0.93 -26.54
N VAL A 296 -19.99 0.15 -26.43
CA VAL A 296 -21.11 0.19 -27.38
C VAL A 296 -21.76 1.58 -27.41
N VAL A 297 -21.99 2.19 -26.25
CA VAL A 297 -22.55 3.54 -26.16
C VAL A 297 -21.57 4.58 -26.74
N ALA A 298 -20.27 4.43 -26.45
CA ALA A 298 -19.22 5.31 -27.00
C ALA A 298 -19.14 5.23 -28.53
N LEU A 299 -19.23 4.02 -29.10
CA LEU A 299 -19.30 3.81 -30.55
C LEU A 299 -20.56 4.44 -31.14
N GLY A 300 -21.71 4.34 -30.46
CA GLY A 300 -22.93 5.03 -30.86
C GLY A 300 -22.77 6.56 -30.89
N GLY A 301 -21.97 7.12 -29.97
CA GLY A 301 -21.62 8.53 -29.97
C GLY A 301 -20.89 9.01 -31.23
N LEU A 302 -20.14 8.13 -31.91
CA LEU A 302 -19.44 8.48 -33.16
C LEU A 302 -20.41 8.85 -34.29
N VAL A 303 -21.65 8.33 -34.27
CA VAL A 303 -22.71 8.68 -35.24
C VAL A 303 -23.06 10.17 -35.17
N GLY A 304 -22.85 10.82 -34.01
CA GLY A 304 -23.05 12.25 -33.82
C GLY A 304 -22.14 13.13 -34.66
N ASN A 305 -21.00 12.60 -35.13
CA ASN A 305 -20.04 13.34 -35.95
C ASN A 305 -20.44 13.43 -37.44
N ILE A 306 -21.56 12.80 -37.85
CA ILE A 306 -22.06 12.90 -39.22
C ILE A 306 -22.69 14.29 -39.42
N PRO A 307 -22.20 15.12 -40.37
CA PRO A 307 -22.74 16.45 -40.61
C PRO A 307 -24.25 16.42 -40.94
N GLY A 308 -25.02 17.30 -40.30
CA GLY A 308 -26.46 17.43 -40.50
C GLY A 308 -27.30 16.40 -39.76
N ILE A 309 -27.25 15.12 -40.19
CA ILE A 309 -28.15 14.07 -39.66
C ILE A 309 -27.68 13.45 -38.33
N GLY A 310 -26.38 13.53 -38.03
CA GLY A 310 -25.78 12.90 -36.85
C GLY A 310 -26.43 13.30 -35.52
N PRO A 311 -26.56 14.60 -35.21
CA PRO A 311 -27.22 15.05 -33.98
C PRO A 311 -28.68 14.61 -33.85
N ILE A 312 -29.42 14.54 -34.97
CA ILE A 312 -30.82 14.09 -34.98
C ILE A 312 -30.88 12.59 -34.66
N LEU A 313 -30.01 11.78 -35.26
CA LEU A 313 -29.95 10.34 -34.97
C LEU A 313 -29.54 10.06 -33.52
N VAL A 314 -28.51 10.75 -33.01
CA VAL A 314 -28.09 10.61 -31.61
C VAL A 314 -29.22 11.01 -30.68
N GLY A 315 -29.92 12.12 -30.95
CA GLY A 315 -31.08 12.55 -30.17
C GLY A 315 -32.22 11.52 -30.20
N ALA A 316 -32.54 10.98 -31.38
CA ALA A 316 -33.60 9.99 -31.56
C ALA A 316 -33.30 8.67 -30.84
N PHE A 317 -32.04 8.22 -30.83
CA PHE A 317 -31.62 6.97 -30.17
C PHE A 317 -31.05 7.18 -28.76
N PHE A 318 -31.07 8.40 -28.22
CA PHE A 318 -30.46 8.72 -26.93
C PHE A 318 -31.07 7.92 -25.76
N PHE A 319 -32.35 7.54 -25.88
CA PHE A 319 -33.01 6.69 -24.89
C PHE A 319 -32.32 5.32 -24.73
N LEU A 320 -31.68 4.77 -25.78
CA LEU A 320 -30.88 3.55 -25.69
C LEU A 320 -29.59 3.79 -24.87
N ALA A 321 -28.96 4.95 -25.05
CA ALA A 321 -27.79 5.34 -24.25
C ALA A 321 -28.17 5.55 -22.77
N LEU A 322 -29.32 6.15 -22.49
CA LEU A 322 -29.85 6.27 -21.12
C LEU A 322 -30.16 4.90 -20.51
N ALA A 323 -30.78 3.99 -21.26
CA ALA A 323 -31.04 2.63 -20.80
C ALA A 323 -29.74 1.87 -20.49
N ALA A 324 -28.73 1.99 -21.36
CA ALA A 324 -27.40 1.44 -21.12
C ALA A 324 -26.72 2.06 -19.89
N GLY A 325 -26.81 3.38 -19.73
CA GLY A 325 -26.31 4.11 -18.55
C GLY A 325 -26.97 3.65 -17.25
N PHE A 326 -28.28 3.39 -17.29
CA PHE A 326 -29.02 2.82 -16.16
C PHE A 326 -28.52 1.42 -15.81
N ILE A 327 -28.33 0.53 -16.80
CA ILE A 327 -27.77 -0.81 -16.58
C ILE A 327 -26.37 -0.71 -15.96
N MET A 328 -25.48 0.10 -16.53
CA MET A 328 -24.14 0.30 -15.99
C MET A 328 -24.17 0.81 -14.54
N THR A 329 -25.09 1.73 -14.23
CA THR A 329 -25.26 2.25 -12.88
C THR A 329 -25.70 1.15 -11.91
N LEU A 330 -26.67 0.31 -12.27
CA LEU A 330 -27.09 -0.82 -11.44
C LEU A 330 -25.96 -1.85 -11.26
N VAL A 331 -25.15 -2.10 -12.28
CA VAL A 331 -24.01 -3.01 -12.14
C VAL A 331 -22.93 -2.43 -11.23
N LEU A 332 -22.64 -1.13 -11.34
CA LEU A 332 -21.65 -0.46 -10.49
C LEU A 332 -22.10 -0.35 -9.03
N LEU A 333 -23.36 0.03 -8.77
CA LEU A 333 -23.93 0.05 -7.43
C LEU A 333 -23.95 -1.35 -6.81
N GLY A 334 -24.31 -2.35 -7.63
CA GLY A 334 -24.25 -3.76 -7.28
C GLY A 334 -22.85 -4.20 -6.88
N LEU A 335 -21.85 -3.84 -7.69
CA LEU A 335 -20.44 -4.15 -7.44
C LEU A 335 -19.99 -3.48 -6.14
N VAL A 336 -20.13 -2.16 -6.00
CA VAL A 336 -19.64 -1.43 -4.82
C VAL A 336 -20.33 -1.91 -3.53
N GLY A 337 -21.65 -2.09 -3.54
CA GLY A 337 -22.39 -2.53 -2.36
C GLY A 337 -22.28 -4.02 -2.06
N GLY A 338 -22.17 -4.86 -3.10
CA GLY A 338 -22.19 -6.33 -3.01
C GLY A 338 -20.81 -7.00 -3.01
N PHE A 339 -19.73 -6.27 -3.33
CA PHE A 339 -18.37 -6.83 -3.45
C PHE A 339 -17.95 -7.66 -2.24
N ASN A 340 -18.23 -7.16 -1.02
CA ASN A 340 -17.87 -7.82 0.24
C ASN A 340 -18.59 -9.17 0.44
N LEU A 341 -19.65 -9.46 -0.31
CA LEU A 341 -20.43 -10.69 -0.21
C LEU A 341 -20.07 -11.73 -1.28
N MET A 342 -19.39 -11.34 -2.36
CA MET A 342 -19.10 -12.24 -3.49
C MET A 342 -18.21 -13.42 -3.07
N TYR A 343 -17.08 -13.13 -2.40
CA TYR A 343 -16.15 -14.16 -1.91
C TYR A 343 -16.79 -15.08 -0.88
N PRO A 344 -17.49 -14.57 0.16
CA PRO A 344 -18.25 -15.41 1.08
C PRO A 344 -19.30 -16.28 0.39
N THR A 345 -19.97 -15.79 -0.66
CA THR A 345 -21.01 -16.57 -1.37
C THR A 345 -20.40 -17.79 -2.06
N ILE A 346 -19.31 -17.59 -2.82
CA ILE A 346 -18.55 -18.69 -3.43
C ILE A 346 -18.03 -19.64 -2.35
N ALA A 347 -17.51 -19.10 -1.25
CA ALA A 347 -16.92 -19.90 -0.19
C ALA A 347 -17.94 -20.69 0.63
N VAL A 348 -19.16 -20.21 0.82
CA VAL A 348 -20.22 -20.92 1.56
C VAL A 348 -20.90 -21.94 0.65
N GLU A 349 -21.27 -21.54 -0.56
CA GLU A 349 -22.17 -22.29 -1.42
C GLU A 349 -21.45 -23.14 -2.47
N GLY A 350 -20.17 -22.86 -2.74
CA GLY A 350 -19.42 -23.52 -3.81
C GLY A 350 -19.94 -23.16 -5.22
N SER A 351 -20.64 -22.03 -5.34
CA SER A 351 -21.24 -21.54 -6.57
C SER A 351 -20.21 -20.93 -7.54
N ASP A 352 -20.64 -20.70 -8.77
CA ASP A 352 -19.83 -20.03 -9.79
C ASP A 352 -19.96 -18.52 -9.71
N SER A 353 -19.09 -17.77 -10.41
CA SER A 353 -19.01 -16.32 -10.30
C SER A 353 -20.31 -15.59 -10.62
N PHE A 354 -21.05 -16.03 -11.65
CA PHE A 354 -22.36 -15.44 -12.00
C PHE A 354 -23.40 -15.62 -10.90
N ASP A 355 -23.48 -16.80 -10.28
CA ASP A 355 -24.41 -17.08 -9.19
C ASP A 355 -24.01 -16.26 -7.94
N ALA A 356 -22.72 -16.17 -7.64
CA ALA A 356 -22.21 -15.34 -6.56
C ALA A 356 -22.53 -13.85 -6.75
N ILE A 357 -22.36 -13.31 -7.96
CA ILE A 357 -22.74 -11.94 -8.31
C ILE A 357 -24.25 -11.76 -8.13
N SER A 358 -25.07 -12.63 -8.71
CA SER A 358 -26.53 -12.55 -8.66
C SER A 358 -27.07 -12.55 -7.22
N ARG A 359 -26.57 -13.43 -6.35
CA ARG A 359 -26.97 -13.48 -4.93
C ARG A 359 -26.50 -12.26 -4.17
N SER A 360 -25.25 -11.82 -4.38
CA SER A 360 -24.73 -10.62 -3.73
C SER A 360 -25.55 -9.37 -4.07
N PHE A 361 -25.95 -9.22 -5.34
CA PHE A 361 -26.78 -8.11 -5.82
C PHE A 361 -28.20 -8.22 -5.26
N SER A 362 -28.75 -9.44 -5.22
CA SER A 362 -30.08 -9.69 -4.66
C SER A 362 -30.14 -9.33 -3.17
N TYR A 363 -29.11 -9.66 -2.37
CA TYR A 363 -29.04 -9.24 -0.96
C TYR A 363 -28.95 -7.72 -0.79
N LEU A 364 -28.14 -7.05 -1.63
CA LEU A 364 -28.03 -5.59 -1.65
C LEU A 364 -29.37 -4.93 -1.99
N TYR A 365 -30.00 -5.32 -3.10
CA TYR A 365 -31.20 -4.65 -3.60
C TYR A 365 -32.46 -5.00 -2.81
N ALA A 366 -32.55 -6.20 -2.22
CA ALA A 366 -33.69 -6.59 -1.41
C ALA A 366 -33.74 -5.86 -0.06
N ARG A 367 -32.58 -5.60 0.57
CA ARG A 367 -32.49 -4.98 1.92
C ARG A 367 -31.33 -4.00 2.05
N PRO A 368 -31.29 -2.92 1.24
CA PRO A 368 -30.13 -2.02 1.14
C PRO A 368 -29.76 -1.38 2.47
N TRP A 369 -30.75 -0.91 3.24
CA TRP A 369 -30.52 -0.26 4.53
C TRP A 369 -29.96 -1.21 5.59
N ARG A 370 -30.37 -2.48 5.56
CA ARG A 370 -29.86 -3.49 6.48
C ARG A 370 -28.39 -3.80 6.18
N LEU A 371 -28.05 -3.94 4.90
CA LEU A 371 -26.67 -4.16 4.49
C LEU A 371 -25.79 -2.95 4.80
N ALA A 372 -26.27 -1.73 4.52
CA ALA A 372 -25.57 -0.49 4.85
C ALA A 372 -25.28 -0.39 6.35
N PHE A 373 -26.27 -0.70 7.20
CA PHE A 373 -26.09 -0.73 8.65
C PHE A 373 -25.04 -1.78 9.08
N TYR A 374 -25.07 -3.00 8.52
CA TYR A 374 -24.08 -4.03 8.84
C TYR A 374 -22.67 -3.67 8.38
N THR A 375 -22.53 -3.07 7.21
CA THR A 375 -21.25 -2.55 6.71
C THR A 375 -20.73 -1.44 7.61
N LEU A 376 -21.58 -0.51 8.05
CA LEU A 376 -21.18 0.56 8.97
C LEU A 376 -20.70 0.00 10.32
N VAL A 377 -21.44 -0.93 10.92
CA VAL A 377 -21.04 -1.60 12.17
C VAL A 377 -19.72 -2.35 11.99
N ALA A 378 -19.55 -3.05 10.86
CA ALA A 378 -18.31 -3.75 10.52
C ALA A 378 -17.12 -2.80 10.35
N ILE A 379 -17.30 -1.63 9.73
CA ILE A 379 -16.28 -0.60 9.58
C ILE A 379 -15.87 -0.04 10.95
N ILE A 380 -16.83 0.32 11.81
CA ILE A 380 -16.54 0.88 13.14
C ILE A 380 -15.81 -0.16 14.00
N TYR A 381 -16.35 -1.37 14.09
CA TYR A 381 -15.74 -2.43 14.88
C TYR A 381 -14.39 -2.87 14.32
N GLY A 382 -14.26 -2.99 13.00
CA GLY A 382 -13.02 -3.31 12.31
C GLY A 382 -11.94 -2.25 12.55
N SER A 383 -12.32 -0.97 12.56
CA SER A 383 -11.41 0.15 12.88
C SER A 383 -10.91 0.07 14.33
N LEU A 384 -11.79 -0.24 15.28
CA LEU A 384 -11.40 -0.46 16.69
C LEU A 384 -10.45 -1.66 16.81
N CYS A 385 -10.74 -2.77 16.14
CA CYS A 385 -9.86 -3.94 16.10
C CYS A 385 -8.50 -3.62 15.49
N TYR A 386 -8.47 -2.87 14.39
CA TYR A 386 -7.24 -2.42 13.75
C TYR A 386 -6.41 -1.54 14.69
N LEU A 387 -7.02 -0.57 15.38
CA LEU A 387 -6.33 0.27 16.36
C LEU A 387 -5.77 -0.54 17.52
N PHE A 388 -6.53 -1.53 18.01
CA PHE A 388 -6.06 -2.45 19.05
C PHE A 388 -4.84 -3.26 18.59
N VAL A 389 -4.89 -3.88 17.41
CA VAL A 389 -3.77 -4.66 16.85
C VAL A 389 -2.55 -3.75 16.60
N ARG A 390 -2.78 -2.55 16.06
CA ARG A 390 -1.72 -1.56 15.83
C ARG A 390 -1.07 -1.12 17.15
N PHE A 391 -1.86 -0.89 18.19
CA PHE A 391 -1.34 -0.58 19.53
C PHE A 391 -0.56 -1.76 20.12
N PHE A 392 -1.03 -2.99 19.94
CA PHE A 392 -0.32 -4.18 20.38
C PHE A 392 1.04 -4.32 19.68
N ILE A 393 1.08 -4.17 18.36
CA ILE A 393 2.34 -4.19 17.58
C ILE A 393 3.25 -3.05 18.01
N TYR A 394 2.70 -1.85 18.19
CA TYR A 394 3.45 -0.70 18.71
C TYR A 394 4.09 -1.02 20.06
N LEU A 395 3.33 -1.55 21.02
CA LEU A 395 3.81 -1.87 22.35
C LEU A 395 4.88 -2.97 22.29
N LEU A 396 4.67 -4.00 21.46
CA LEU A 396 5.64 -5.06 21.22
C LEU A 396 6.97 -4.49 20.69
N LEU A 397 6.92 -3.64 19.66
CA LEU A 397 8.11 -3.05 19.05
C LEU A 397 8.79 -2.07 20.00
N TRP A 398 8.02 -1.24 20.72
CA TRP A 398 8.53 -0.31 21.72
C TRP A 398 9.25 -1.04 22.84
N LEU A 399 8.62 -2.03 23.48
CA LEU A 399 9.26 -2.82 24.53
C LEU A 399 10.51 -3.52 23.99
N SER A 400 10.43 -4.15 22.82
CA SER A 400 11.58 -4.82 22.20
C SER A 400 12.73 -3.85 21.94
N HIS A 401 12.43 -2.66 21.42
CA HIS A 401 13.42 -1.62 21.15
C HIS A 401 14.08 -1.13 22.45
N GLU A 402 13.29 -0.74 23.45
CA GLU A 402 13.83 -0.25 24.73
C GLU A 402 14.68 -1.32 25.44
N PHE A 403 14.17 -2.55 25.60
CA PHE A 403 14.88 -3.59 26.34
C PHE A 403 16.15 -4.10 25.65
N VAL A 404 16.16 -4.20 24.33
CA VAL A 404 17.38 -4.56 23.58
C VAL A 404 18.37 -3.39 23.60
N GLY A 405 17.88 -2.15 23.48
CA GLY A 405 18.70 -0.94 23.52
C GLY A 405 19.41 -0.68 24.85
N LEU A 406 18.83 -1.12 25.99
CA LEU A 406 19.38 -0.90 27.34
C LEU A 406 20.87 -1.27 27.49
N TRP A 407 21.29 -2.36 26.85
CA TRP A 407 22.66 -2.87 26.97
C TRP A 407 23.47 -2.70 25.67
N PHE A 408 22.91 -2.03 24.66
CA PHE A 408 23.55 -1.83 23.38
C PHE A 408 24.35 -0.52 23.36
N VAL A 409 25.54 -0.55 23.99
CA VAL A 409 26.35 0.66 24.27
C VAL A 409 27.32 1.02 23.15
N TYR A 410 27.46 0.17 22.13
CA TYR A 410 28.39 0.42 21.03
C TYR A 410 27.94 1.61 20.16
N PRO A 411 28.83 2.52 19.76
CA PRO A 411 28.52 3.57 18.78
C PRO A 411 28.63 3.06 17.34
N ALA A 412 27.85 3.65 16.44
CA ALA A 412 28.04 3.54 14.99
C ALA A 412 29.23 4.41 14.54
N GLU A 413 29.60 4.36 13.25
CA GLU A 413 30.75 5.12 12.74
C GLU A 413 30.58 6.64 12.87
N ASN A 414 29.34 7.15 12.87
CA ASN A 414 29.02 8.56 13.14
C ASN A 414 28.91 8.92 14.63
N ALA A 415 29.34 8.05 15.55
CA ALA A 415 29.17 8.24 17.00
C ALA A 415 27.71 8.38 17.49
N ALA A 416 26.71 7.95 16.70
CA ALA A 416 25.35 7.75 17.17
C ALA A 416 25.22 6.38 17.88
N PRO A 417 24.20 6.19 18.75
CA PRO A 417 23.92 4.88 19.34
C PRO A 417 23.66 3.85 18.23
N LEU A 418 24.50 2.81 18.13
CA LEU A 418 24.48 1.87 17.00
C LEU A 418 23.14 1.17 16.85
N PHE A 419 22.51 0.81 17.97
CA PHE A 419 21.19 0.17 17.95
C PHE A 419 20.14 1.04 17.27
N ASN A 420 20.10 2.34 17.58
CA ASN A 420 19.15 3.28 16.95
C ASN A 420 19.45 3.51 15.47
N VAL A 421 20.67 3.24 15.01
CA VAL A 421 21.03 3.29 13.58
C VAL A 421 20.64 1.98 12.89
N MET A 422 20.89 0.84 13.53
CA MET A 422 20.57 -0.50 12.98
C MET A 422 19.06 -0.77 12.95
N TRP A 423 18.35 -0.35 13.98
CA TRP A 423 16.90 -0.43 14.10
C TRP A 423 16.36 0.90 14.59
N PRO A 424 16.03 1.82 13.66
CA PRO A 424 15.47 3.10 14.00
C PRO A 424 14.18 2.96 14.82
N ASP A 425 14.01 3.90 15.74
CA ASP A 425 12.86 4.00 16.62
C ASP A 425 11.53 3.78 15.84
N PRO A 426 10.76 2.72 16.17
CA PRO A 426 9.57 2.33 15.42
C PRO A 426 8.36 3.25 15.64
N TYR A 427 8.42 4.19 16.59
CA TYR A 427 7.26 4.96 17.06
C TYR A 427 7.30 6.44 16.73
N THR A 428 8.48 7.06 16.68
CA THR A 428 8.66 8.50 16.41
C THR A 428 8.12 8.93 15.05
N HIS A 429 8.21 8.08 14.03
CA HIS A 429 7.84 8.43 12.66
C HIS A 429 6.47 7.87 12.23
N GLY A 430 5.85 7.01 13.04
CA GLY A 430 4.55 6.39 12.75
C GLY A 430 4.51 5.54 11.47
N ARG A 431 5.68 5.24 10.89
CA ARG A 431 5.89 4.39 9.71
C ARG A 431 6.65 3.14 10.17
N LEU A 432 6.16 1.97 9.77
CA LEU A 432 6.80 0.66 10.03
C LEU A 432 7.93 0.34 9.02
N ILE A 433 8.16 1.23 8.05
CA ILE A 433 9.25 1.10 7.07
C ILE A 433 10.43 1.89 7.63
N TYR A 434 11.51 1.18 7.94
CA TYR A 434 12.74 1.75 8.48
C TYR A 434 13.64 2.23 7.34
N ASP A 435 14.14 3.46 7.43
CA ASP A 435 15.20 3.97 6.56
C ASP A 435 16.52 3.83 7.31
N VAL A 436 17.25 2.75 7.03
CA VAL A 436 18.54 2.46 7.67
C VAL A 436 19.63 3.15 6.85
N ASP A 437 20.40 4.01 7.50
CA ASP A 437 21.57 4.61 6.87
C ASP A 437 22.74 3.61 6.84
N TRP A 438 22.88 2.94 5.70
CA TRP A 438 23.90 1.91 5.50
C TRP A 438 25.32 2.45 5.43
N LEU A 439 25.53 3.75 5.17
CA LEU A 439 26.88 4.33 5.07
C LEU A 439 27.60 4.33 6.42
N VAL A 440 26.82 4.42 7.50
CA VAL A 440 27.28 4.59 8.87
C VAL A 440 27.57 3.27 9.58
N LEU A 441 27.26 2.16 8.92
CA LEU A 441 27.34 0.82 9.46
C LEU A 441 28.51 0.08 8.81
N THR A 442 29.36 -0.53 9.64
CA THR A 442 30.35 -1.49 9.17
C THR A 442 29.67 -2.67 8.45
N PRO A 443 30.38 -3.47 7.63
CA PRO A 443 29.78 -4.61 6.93
C PRO A 443 29.06 -5.60 7.86
N MET A 444 29.61 -5.86 9.06
CA MET A 444 28.99 -6.76 10.04
C MET A 444 27.75 -6.14 10.68
N GLN A 445 27.77 -4.83 10.98
CA GLN A 445 26.61 -4.11 11.51
C GLN A 445 25.50 -4.01 10.47
N SER A 446 25.86 -3.80 9.20
CA SER A 446 24.93 -3.82 8.07
C SER A 446 24.24 -5.18 7.93
N LEU A 447 24.98 -6.28 8.09
CA LEU A 447 24.38 -7.61 8.10
C LEU A 447 23.40 -7.77 9.27
N GLY A 448 23.78 -7.32 10.46
CA GLY A 448 22.89 -7.33 11.63
C GLY A 448 21.61 -6.52 11.40
N ALA A 449 21.72 -5.31 10.85
CA ALA A 449 20.57 -4.46 10.55
C ALA A 449 19.62 -5.09 9.52
N ARG A 450 20.15 -5.78 8.49
CA ARG A 450 19.33 -6.54 7.51
C ARG A 450 18.61 -7.75 8.08
N LEU A 451 19.06 -8.29 9.20
CA LEU A 451 18.40 -9.41 9.87
C LEU A 451 17.31 -8.94 10.84
N ILE A 452 17.38 -7.68 11.29
CA ILE A 452 16.40 -7.04 12.16
C ILE A 452 15.25 -6.45 11.34
N ALA A 453 15.58 -5.85 10.18
CA ALA A 453 14.62 -5.29 9.21
C ALA A 453 13.98 -6.38 8.34
#